data_AF-A0A2T3A8H6-F1
#
_entry.id   AF-A0A2T3A8H6-F1
#
_cell.length_a   1.000
_cell.length_b   1.000
_cell.length_c   1.000
_cell.angle_alpha   90.00
_cell.angle_beta   90.00
_cell.angle_gamma   90.00
#
_symmetry.space_group_name_H-M   'P 1'
#
loop_
_entity.id
_entity.type
_entity.pdbx_description
1 polymer ?
#
loop_
_entity_poly.entity_id
_entity_poly.type
_entity_poly.pdbx_seq_one_letter_code
_entity_poly.pdbx_strand_id
1 'polypeptide(L)'
;MQKMHSEAAGKKGFVPILPARRDASTEPSSSDQANPGKGSPQLPLKRPRKTAGGRFACDACRARKTACNGELPCPACVKRKLKCSFTTRQETGLSHKERVELEELRKDNDQLRKRLATDTTTIENLDTITTAPEDEALAFFHQLRTTGRAKSSAMITAKDIPLPDKESLEFELMMRHPVPYPIPPLQSSMGVPVPEPRTRPKRPSVNVDDEAASTGSVAPSLCFRVF
;
A
#
# COMPACT_ATOMS: atom_id res chain seq x y z
N MET A 1 -43.08 3.61 3.07
CA MET A 1 -42.61 4.00 1.71
C MET A 1 -41.14 4.40 1.80
N GLN A 2 -40.23 3.45 1.61
CA GLN A 2 -38.78 3.67 1.63
C GLN A 2 -38.30 4.00 0.21
N LYS A 3 -37.69 5.17 0.04
CA LYS A 3 -37.03 5.57 -1.22
C LYS A 3 -35.60 5.04 -1.20
N MET A 4 -35.31 4.06 -2.07
CA MET A 4 -33.95 3.66 -2.40
C MET A 4 -33.36 4.70 -3.34
N HIS A 5 -32.29 5.38 -2.92
CA HIS A 5 -31.49 6.22 -3.79
C HIS A 5 -30.24 5.44 -4.21
N SER A 6 -30.15 5.24 -5.52
CA SER A 6 -29.07 4.61 -6.28
C SER A 6 -27.84 5.53 -6.40
N GLU A 7 -26.67 5.03 -6.02
CA GLU A 7 -25.38 5.68 -6.32
C GLU A 7 -24.77 5.09 -7.60
N ALA A 8 -24.67 5.94 -8.63
CA ALA A 8 -23.99 5.62 -9.88
C ALA A 8 -22.49 5.94 -9.75
N ALA A 9 -21.66 4.90 -9.73
CA ALA A 9 -20.21 5.03 -9.74
C ALA A 9 -19.71 5.50 -11.12
N GLY A 10 -19.22 6.74 -11.19
CA GLY A 10 -18.62 7.31 -12.39
C GLY A 10 -17.24 6.69 -12.69
N LYS A 11 -17.17 5.91 -13.77
CA LYS A 11 -15.91 5.37 -14.33
C LYS A 11 -15.05 6.52 -14.85
N LYS A 12 -13.96 6.84 -14.16
CA LYS A 12 -12.94 7.77 -14.67
C LYS A 12 -12.05 7.00 -15.66
N GLY A 13 -12.18 7.33 -16.95
CA GLY A 13 -11.35 6.77 -18.01
C GLY A 13 -9.87 7.11 -17.80
N PHE A 14 -9.02 6.09 -17.97
CA PHE A 14 -7.57 6.20 -17.86
C PHE A 14 -7.04 7.03 -19.05
N VAL A 15 -6.28 8.08 -18.77
CA VAL A 15 -5.63 8.88 -19.83
C VAL A 15 -4.26 8.26 -20.12
N PRO A 16 -3.99 7.82 -21.35
CA PRO A 16 -2.69 7.23 -21.69
C PRO A 16 -1.58 8.29 -21.60
N ILE A 17 -0.49 7.93 -20.91
CA ILE A 17 0.69 8.75 -20.73
C ILE A 17 1.44 8.81 -22.07
N LEU A 18 1.44 9.97 -22.73
CA LEU A 18 2.24 10.19 -23.94
C LEU A 18 3.71 10.46 -23.59
N PRO A 19 4.68 9.94 -24.36
CA PRO A 19 6.10 10.11 -24.10
C PRO A 19 6.54 11.58 -24.24
N ALA A 20 7.43 12.00 -23.34
CA ALA A 20 7.96 13.36 -23.27
C ALA A 20 8.71 13.74 -24.57
N ARG A 21 8.37 14.90 -25.14
CA ARG A 21 9.11 15.49 -26.25
C ARG A 21 10.51 15.87 -25.79
N ARG A 22 11.52 15.43 -26.53
CA ARG A 22 12.92 15.85 -26.37
C ARG A 22 13.06 17.24 -26.94
N ASP A 23 13.20 18.24 -26.07
CA ASP A 23 13.51 19.60 -26.48
C ASP A 23 14.96 19.67 -26.98
N ALA A 24 15.10 20.04 -28.25
CA ALA A 24 16.37 20.33 -28.88
C ALA A 24 16.96 21.63 -28.31
N SER A 25 18.22 21.53 -27.90
CA SER A 25 19.13 22.57 -27.45
C SER A 25 19.11 23.81 -28.34
N THR A 26 18.81 24.96 -27.73
CA THR A 26 18.94 26.29 -28.34
C THR A 26 20.27 26.91 -27.95
N GLU A 27 21.14 27.11 -28.94
CA GLU A 27 22.36 27.93 -28.89
C GLU A 27 22.01 29.42 -28.74
N PRO A 28 22.78 30.22 -27.97
CA PRO A 28 22.62 31.66 -27.92
C PRO A 28 23.55 32.34 -28.93
N SER A 29 22.99 32.93 -30.00
CA SER A 29 23.75 33.84 -30.87
C SER A 29 23.24 35.26 -30.73
N SER A 30 24.18 36.13 -30.35
CA SER A 30 24.07 37.57 -30.18
C SER A 30 24.05 38.30 -31.52
N SER A 31 23.21 39.34 -31.63
CA SER A 31 23.61 40.60 -32.27
C SER A 31 22.51 41.65 -32.15
N ASP A 32 22.89 42.81 -31.63
CA ASP A 32 22.18 44.08 -31.62
C ASP A 32 21.76 44.53 -33.03
N GLN A 33 20.58 45.16 -33.13
CA GLN A 33 20.39 46.32 -34.00
C GLN A 33 19.10 47.08 -33.63
N ALA A 34 19.28 48.37 -33.31
CA ALA A 34 18.22 49.33 -33.06
C ALA A 34 17.54 49.77 -34.36
N ASN A 35 16.21 49.84 -34.38
CA ASN A 35 15.47 50.59 -35.39
C ASN A 35 14.10 51.06 -34.85
N PRO A 36 13.74 52.36 -34.91
CA PRO A 36 12.42 52.85 -34.53
C PRO A 36 11.52 52.97 -35.77
N GLY A 37 10.69 51.95 -35.99
CA GLY A 37 9.73 51.89 -37.10
C GLY A 37 8.27 51.99 -36.63
N LYS A 38 7.58 53.02 -37.12
CA LYS A 38 6.16 53.32 -36.88
C LYS A 38 5.21 52.20 -37.33
N GLY A 39 4.16 51.97 -36.53
CA GLY A 39 2.78 51.78 -36.99
C GLY A 39 2.43 50.50 -37.76
N SER A 40 1.98 49.47 -37.03
CA SER A 40 0.93 48.57 -37.53
C SER A 40 0.01 48.15 -36.38
N PRO A 41 -1.34 48.16 -36.55
CA PRO A 41 -2.26 47.63 -35.58
C PRO A 41 -2.25 46.09 -35.69
N GLN A 42 -1.31 45.45 -34.99
CA GLN A 42 -1.26 43.99 -34.92
C GLN A 42 -2.29 43.49 -33.92
N LEU A 43 -3.20 42.67 -34.43
CA LEU A 43 -4.14 41.84 -33.69
C LEU A 43 -3.44 41.12 -32.53
N PRO A 44 -4.10 40.94 -31.37
CA PRO A 44 -3.48 40.37 -30.18
C PRO A 44 -3.23 38.88 -30.38
N LEU A 45 -2.06 38.55 -30.94
CA LEU A 45 -1.50 37.21 -30.94
C LEU A 45 -1.24 36.83 -29.48
N LYS A 46 -2.16 36.03 -28.91
CA LYS A 46 -2.02 35.33 -27.63
C LYS A 46 -0.75 34.48 -27.69
N ARG A 47 0.39 35.09 -27.32
CA ARG A 47 1.61 34.34 -27.07
C ARG A 47 1.28 33.32 -25.96
N PRO A 48 1.56 32.02 -26.17
CA PRO A 48 1.39 31.03 -25.12
C PRO A 48 2.22 31.51 -23.93
N ARG A 49 1.54 31.81 -22.82
CA ARG A 49 2.23 32.10 -21.57
C ARG A 49 3.03 30.85 -21.27
N LYS A 50 4.34 30.86 -21.54
CA LYS A 50 5.30 29.91 -20.98
C LYS A 50 4.91 29.83 -19.51
N THR A 51 4.32 28.70 -19.11
CA THR A 51 4.04 28.38 -17.73
C THR A 51 5.39 28.32 -17.07
N ALA A 52 5.83 29.49 -16.60
CA ALA A 52 7.07 29.67 -15.91
C ALA A 52 7.11 28.58 -14.85
N GLY A 53 8.20 27.80 -14.82
CA GLY A 53 8.65 27.12 -13.62
C GLY A 53 8.84 28.18 -12.54
N GLY A 54 7.71 28.61 -11.99
CA GLY A 54 7.57 29.79 -11.17
C GLY A 54 8.23 29.45 -9.87
N ARG A 55 9.46 29.94 -9.71
CA ARG A 55 10.17 29.96 -8.43
C ARG A 55 9.15 30.38 -7.38
N PHE A 56 9.00 29.55 -6.34
CA PHE A 56 8.05 29.83 -5.27
C PHE A 56 8.30 31.26 -4.78
N ALA A 57 7.28 32.12 -4.81
CA ALA A 57 7.35 33.45 -4.21
C ALA A 57 7.04 33.35 -2.71
N CYS A 58 7.71 34.16 -1.88
CA CYS A 58 7.43 34.23 -0.45
C CYS A 58 6.07 34.87 -0.16
N ASP A 59 5.55 34.67 1.05
CA ASP A 59 4.20 35.09 1.46
C ASP A 59 4.01 36.61 1.34
N ALA A 60 5.02 37.37 1.74
CA ALA A 60 5.00 38.84 1.66
C ALA A 60 5.00 39.36 0.21
N CYS A 61 5.61 38.64 -0.73
CA CYS A 61 5.58 38.99 -2.15
C CYS A 61 4.28 38.52 -2.82
N ARG A 62 3.77 37.34 -2.43
CA ARG A 62 2.46 36.82 -2.87
C ARG A 62 1.32 37.74 -2.45
N ALA A 63 1.27 38.14 -1.17
CA ALA A 63 0.24 39.03 -0.64
C ALA A 63 0.18 40.37 -1.38
N ARG A 64 1.34 40.87 -1.82
CA ARG A 64 1.47 42.13 -2.56
C ARG A 64 1.47 41.98 -4.08
N LYS A 65 1.38 40.75 -4.58
CA LYS A 65 1.46 40.42 -6.02
C LYS A 65 2.70 41.03 -6.70
N THR A 66 3.83 41.09 -5.99
CA THR A 66 5.11 41.58 -6.53
C THR A 66 6.05 40.45 -6.91
N ALA A 67 6.93 40.67 -7.87
CA ALA A 67 7.96 39.70 -8.26
C ALA A 67 8.84 39.31 -7.05
N CYS A 68 9.13 38.01 -6.93
CA CYS A 68 9.96 37.46 -5.87
C CYS A 68 11.17 36.75 -6.48
N ASN A 69 12.35 36.99 -5.91
CA ASN A 69 13.59 36.39 -6.39
C ASN A 69 13.80 34.96 -5.85
N GLY A 70 13.03 34.53 -4.85
CA GLY A 70 13.11 33.18 -4.27
C GLY A 70 14.22 32.98 -3.23
N GLU A 71 15.08 33.96 -3.00
CA GLU A 71 16.10 33.93 -1.95
C GLU A 71 15.49 34.21 -0.56
N LEU A 72 16.07 33.64 0.50
CA LEU A 72 15.66 33.84 1.89
C LEU A 72 16.79 34.52 2.69
N PRO A 73 16.61 35.78 3.16
CA PRO A 73 15.48 36.68 2.94
C PRO A 73 15.49 37.35 1.56
N CYS A 74 14.31 37.50 0.95
CA CYS A 74 14.19 38.12 -0.36
C CYS A 74 14.58 39.62 -0.33
N PRO A 75 15.26 40.18 -1.35
CA PRO A 75 15.72 41.58 -1.32
C PRO A 75 14.56 42.58 -1.25
N ALA A 76 13.41 42.25 -1.84
CA ALA A 76 12.17 43.05 -1.71
C ALA A 76 11.62 43.05 -0.27
N CYS A 77 11.86 41.99 0.48
CA CYS A 77 11.46 41.84 1.87
C CYS A 77 12.38 42.65 2.79
N VAL A 78 13.71 42.56 2.54
CA VAL A 78 14.74 43.32 3.26
C VAL A 78 14.53 44.82 3.13
N LYS A 79 14.37 45.33 1.89
CA LYS A 79 14.14 46.77 1.63
C LYS A 79 12.92 47.32 2.37
N ARG A 80 11.91 46.48 2.56
CA ARG A 80 10.63 46.86 3.18
C ARG A 80 10.54 46.46 4.65
N LYS A 81 11.61 45.90 5.23
CA LYS A 81 11.69 45.40 6.61
C LYS A 81 10.51 44.48 6.98
N LEU A 82 10.07 43.64 6.03
CA LEU A 82 9.01 42.66 6.28
C LEU A 82 9.57 41.26 6.54
N LYS A 83 8.84 40.49 7.37
CA LYS A 83 9.11 39.07 7.59
C LYS A 83 8.96 38.30 6.27
N CYS A 84 10.05 37.68 5.82
CA CYS A 84 10.05 36.81 4.65
C CYS A 84 9.83 35.37 5.11
N SER A 85 8.67 34.80 4.79
CA SER A 85 8.34 33.40 5.04
C SER A 85 7.87 32.74 3.74
N PHE A 86 8.17 31.45 3.61
CA PHE A 86 7.58 30.58 2.60
C PHE A 86 6.69 29.59 3.33
N THR A 87 5.43 29.95 3.61
CA THR A 87 4.48 28.95 4.06
C THR A 87 4.16 28.04 2.89
N THR A 88 4.62 26.80 2.97
CA THR A 88 4.07 25.72 2.16
C THR A 88 2.57 25.77 2.33
N ARG A 89 1.83 25.80 1.22
CA ARG A 89 0.37 26.03 1.12
C ARG A 89 -0.50 25.01 1.89
N GLN A 90 0.11 24.17 2.72
CA GLN A 90 -0.53 23.02 3.34
C GLN A 90 -1.50 23.41 4.46
N GLU A 91 -1.35 24.55 5.14
CA GLU A 91 -2.16 24.83 6.33
C GLU A 91 -3.35 25.77 6.11
N THR A 92 -3.31 26.67 5.12
CA THR A 92 -4.33 27.72 4.96
C THR A 92 -5.35 27.44 3.85
N GLY A 93 -5.22 26.31 3.14
CA GLY A 93 -6.04 25.99 1.98
C GLY A 93 -6.96 24.79 2.13
N LEU A 94 -6.94 24.09 3.26
CA LEU A 94 -7.73 22.87 3.42
C LEU A 94 -9.21 23.23 3.54
N SER A 95 -10.03 22.63 2.68
CA SER A 95 -11.49 22.68 2.76
C SER A 95 -11.96 22.19 4.13
N HIS A 96 -13.13 22.66 4.59
CA HIS A 96 -13.71 22.17 5.85
C HIS A 96 -13.82 20.64 5.86
N LYS A 97 -14.16 20.04 4.70
CA LYS A 97 -14.19 18.58 4.53
C LYS A 97 -12.83 17.93 4.76
N GLU A 98 -11.77 18.47 4.17
CA GLU A 98 -10.40 17.95 4.33
C GLU A 98 -9.92 18.09 5.77
N ARG A 99 -10.36 19.14 6.48
CA ARG A 99 -10.02 19.33 7.89
C ARG A 99 -10.67 18.28 8.79
N VAL A 100 -11.92 17.91 8.52
CA VAL A 100 -12.64 16.85 9.25
C VAL A 100 -11.99 15.49 8.98
N GLU A 101 -11.70 15.19 7.72
CA GLU A 101 -11.02 13.95 7.31
C GLU A 101 -9.63 13.82 7.95
N LEU A 102 -8.87 14.90 8.01
CA LEU A 102 -7.57 14.92 8.69
C LEU A 102 -7.68 14.64 10.20
N GLU A 103 -8.76 15.11 10.84
CA GLU A 103 -9.00 14.86 12.26
C GLU A 103 -9.41 13.40 12.52
N GLU A 104 -10.21 12.81 11.63
CA GLU A 104 -10.58 11.40 11.68
C GLU A 104 -9.36 10.49 11.50
N LEU A 105 -8.54 10.76 10.49
CA LEU A 105 -7.28 10.04 10.28
C LEU A 105 -6.33 10.12 11.48
N ARG A 106 -6.31 11.26 12.19
CA ARG A 106 -5.52 11.40 13.43
C ARG A 106 -6.07 10.50 14.54
N LYS A 107 -7.39 10.46 14.73
CA LYS A 107 -8.04 9.58 15.71
C LYS A 107 -7.78 8.10 15.40
N ASP A 108 -7.86 7.73 14.12
CA ASP A 108 -7.56 6.36 13.67
C ASP A 108 -6.10 5.99 13.92
N ASN A 109 -5.16 6.90 13.62
CA ASN A 109 -3.74 6.65 13.89
C ASN A 109 -3.49 6.47 15.40
N ASP A 110 -4.10 7.31 16.24
CA ASP A 110 -3.99 7.19 17.69
C ASP A 110 -4.61 5.88 18.21
N GLN A 111 -5.72 5.43 17.60
CA GLN A 111 -6.34 4.15 17.93
C GLN A 111 -5.44 2.98 17.54
N LEU A 112 -4.85 3.00 16.34
CA LEU A 112 -3.92 1.98 15.88
C LEU A 112 -2.67 1.93 16.77
N ARG A 113 -2.12 3.09 17.15
CA ARG A 113 -1.01 3.17 18.10
C ARG A 113 -1.34 2.55 19.45
N LYS A 114 -2.56 2.78 19.96
CA LYS A 114 -3.02 2.15 21.21
C LYS A 114 -3.15 0.63 21.08
N ARG A 115 -3.66 0.12 19.95
CA ARG A 115 -3.74 -1.33 19.69
C ARG A 115 -2.35 -1.97 19.63
N LEU A 116 -1.42 -1.34 18.91
CA LEU A 116 -0.04 -1.80 18.86
C LEU A 116 0.65 -1.73 20.23
N ALA A 117 0.31 -0.73 21.05
CA ALA A 117 0.80 -0.64 22.43
C ALA A 117 0.20 -1.71 23.36
N THR A 118 -1.00 -2.23 23.09
CA THR A 118 -1.53 -3.39 23.82
C THR A 118 -0.93 -4.71 23.32
N ASP A 119 -0.52 -4.74 22.05
CA ASP A 119 0.14 -5.89 21.43
C ASP A 119 1.63 -6.00 21.83
N THR A 120 2.15 -5.17 22.75
CA THR A 120 3.51 -5.28 23.32
C THR A 120 3.79 -6.66 23.89
N THR A 121 2.77 -7.35 24.40
CA THR A 121 2.86 -8.75 24.83
C THR A 121 3.38 -9.67 23.73
N THR A 122 3.06 -9.41 22.46
CA THR A 122 3.59 -10.20 21.33
C THR A 122 5.07 -9.91 21.09
N ILE A 123 5.50 -8.66 21.30
CA ILE A 123 6.89 -8.24 21.15
C ILE A 123 7.73 -8.86 22.26
N GLU A 124 7.27 -8.80 23.51
CA GLU A 124 7.94 -9.43 24.67
C GLU A 124 8.04 -10.96 24.50
N ASN A 125 7.01 -11.60 23.94
CA ASN A 125 7.04 -13.03 23.62
C ASN A 125 8.09 -13.35 22.54
N LEU A 126 8.27 -12.50 21.52
CA LEU A 126 9.26 -12.69 20.46
C LEU A 126 10.69 -12.45 20.99
N ASP A 127 10.89 -11.43 21.82
CA ASP A 127 12.18 -11.19 22.47
C ASP A 127 12.58 -12.37 23.36
N THR A 128 11.61 -12.95 24.09
CA THR A 128 11.86 -14.15 24.91
C THR A 128 12.31 -15.34 24.04
N ILE A 129 11.63 -15.58 22.92
CA ILE A 129 11.99 -16.67 22.00
C ILE A 129 13.38 -16.47 21.38
N THR A 130 13.73 -15.23 21.06
CA THR A 130 14.97 -14.93 20.33
C THR A 130 16.20 -14.85 21.24
N THR A 131 16.01 -14.63 22.55
CA THR A 131 17.10 -14.51 23.52
C THR A 131 17.31 -15.75 24.40
N ALA A 132 16.30 -16.61 24.53
CA ALA A 132 16.39 -17.84 25.30
C ALA A 132 17.22 -18.94 24.60
N PRO A 133 17.84 -19.86 25.36
CA PRO A 133 18.46 -21.07 24.80
C PRO A 133 17.42 -21.95 24.09
N GLU A 134 17.86 -22.74 23.12
CA GLU A 134 17.00 -23.46 22.17
C GLU A 134 15.93 -24.33 22.86
N ASP A 135 16.30 -25.04 23.93
CA ASP A 135 15.38 -25.91 24.67
C ASP A 135 14.24 -25.13 25.35
N GLU A 136 14.54 -23.95 25.91
CA GLU A 136 13.56 -23.07 26.55
C GLU A 136 12.68 -22.36 25.51
N ALA A 137 13.26 -21.93 24.40
CA ALA A 137 12.53 -21.34 23.29
C ALA A 137 11.51 -22.33 22.70
N LEU A 138 11.88 -23.61 22.55
CA LEU A 138 10.97 -24.68 22.10
C LEU A 138 9.82 -24.90 23.08
N ALA A 139 10.11 -24.95 24.38
CA ALA A 139 9.06 -25.08 25.41
C ALA A 139 8.09 -23.89 25.36
N PHE A 140 8.60 -22.68 25.18
CA PHE A 140 7.80 -21.47 25.03
C PHE A 140 6.95 -21.49 23.75
N PHE A 141 7.47 -21.97 22.63
CA PHE A 141 6.69 -22.19 21.40
C PHE A 141 5.56 -23.20 21.60
N HIS A 142 5.81 -24.29 22.33
CA HIS A 142 4.78 -25.27 22.68
C HIS A 142 3.71 -24.65 23.60
N GLN A 143 4.13 -23.81 24.55
CA GLN A 143 3.22 -23.05 25.40
C GLN A 143 2.37 -22.06 24.60
N LEU A 144 2.95 -21.31 23.66
CA LEU A 144 2.20 -20.39 22.79
C LEU A 144 1.22 -21.13 21.87
N ARG A 145 1.60 -22.30 21.34
CA ARG A 145 0.68 -23.14 20.53
C ARG A 145 -0.48 -23.71 21.33
N THR A 146 -0.27 -24.05 22.60
CA THR A 146 -1.31 -24.63 23.46
C THR A 146 -2.20 -23.57 24.10
N THR A 147 -1.63 -22.45 24.55
CA THR A 147 -2.34 -21.36 25.23
C THR A 147 -2.92 -20.32 24.27
N GLY A 148 -2.24 -20.07 23.14
CA GLY A 148 -2.67 -19.09 22.12
C GLY A 148 -3.99 -19.46 21.46
N ARG A 149 -4.37 -20.75 21.50
CA ARG A 149 -5.65 -21.26 20.98
C ARG A 149 -6.88 -20.67 21.69
N ALA A 150 -6.73 -20.08 22.88
CA ALA A 150 -7.83 -19.56 23.68
C ALA A 150 -8.07 -18.04 23.55
N LYS A 151 -7.15 -17.26 22.97
CA LYS A 151 -7.26 -15.78 22.95
C LYS A 151 -7.19 -15.16 21.55
N SER A 152 -6.56 -15.79 20.57
CA SER A 152 -6.70 -15.36 19.17
C SER A 152 -7.92 -16.06 18.56
N SER A 153 -9.07 -15.42 18.71
CA SER A 153 -10.29 -15.72 17.96
C SER A 153 -9.95 -15.83 16.46
N ALA A 154 -10.34 -16.95 15.85
CA ALA A 154 -10.11 -17.34 14.45
C ALA A 154 -8.63 -17.46 14.04
N MET A 155 -8.07 -18.66 14.17
CA MET A 155 -7.08 -19.08 13.17
C MET A 155 -7.75 -18.90 11.81
N ILE A 156 -7.16 -18.08 10.94
CA ILE A 156 -7.52 -18.04 9.52
C ILE A 156 -7.37 -19.47 9.03
N THR A 157 -8.48 -20.19 8.95
CA THR A 157 -8.49 -21.52 8.35
C THR A 157 -8.31 -21.34 6.86
N ALA A 158 -7.90 -22.39 6.14
CA ALA A 158 -7.82 -22.34 4.68
C ALA A 158 -9.17 -21.93 4.02
N LYS A 159 -10.28 -21.96 4.77
CA LYS A 159 -11.60 -21.49 4.35
C LYS A 159 -11.80 -19.98 4.52
N ASP A 160 -11.05 -19.33 5.40
CA ASP A 160 -11.15 -17.90 5.70
C ASP A 160 -10.25 -17.04 4.81
N ILE A 161 -9.34 -17.67 4.06
CA ILE A 161 -8.58 -17.01 3.00
C ILE A 161 -9.53 -16.92 1.80
N PRO A 162 -10.04 -15.74 1.42
CA PRO A 162 -10.87 -15.61 0.23
C PRO A 162 -10.07 -16.12 -0.96
N LEU A 163 -10.67 -16.99 -1.78
CA LEU A 163 -10.02 -17.45 -2.99
C LEU A 163 -9.70 -16.22 -3.85
N PRO A 164 -8.45 -16.09 -4.35
CA PRO A 164 -8.11 -14.98 -5.21
C PRO A 164 -9.05 -14.96 -6.40
N ASP A 165 -9.60 -13.77 -6.71
CA ASP A 165 -10.47 -13.60 -7.86
C ASP A 165 -9.75 -14.08 -9.12
N LYS A 166 -10.45 -14.86 -9.94
CA LYS A 166 -9.89 -15.46 -11.17
C LYS A 166 -9.43 -14.41 -12.19
N GLU A 167 -9.85 -13.16 -12.02
CA GLU A 167 -9.47 -12.01 -12.85
C GLU A 167 -8.35 -11.17 -12.24
N SER A 168 -7.90 -11.49 -11.03
CA SER A 168 -6.79 -10.77 -10.41
C SER A 168 -5.47 -11.11 -11.12
N LEU A 169 -4.63 -10.09 -11.30
CA LEU A 169 -3.28 -10.25 -11.84
C LEU A 169 -2.46 -11.25 -11.02
N GLU A 170 -2.68 -11.29 -9.71
CA GLU A 170 -2.06 -12.24 -8.79
C GLU A 170 -2.43 -13.70 -9.11
N PHE A 171 -3.69 -13.95 -9.48
CA PHE A 171 -4.13 -15.28 -9.92
C PHE A 171 -3.46 -15.70 -11.23
N GLU A 172 -3.37 -14.80 -12.21
CA GLU A 172 -2.68 -15.08 -13.49
C GLU A 172 -1.18 -15.34 -13.26
N LEU A 173 -0.54 -14.54 -12.40
CA LEU A 173 0.86 -14.72 -12.02
C LEU A 173 1.08 -16.06 -11.30
N MET A 174 0.20 -16.44 -10.38
CA MET A 174 0.28 -17.72 -9.67
C MET A 174 0.07 -18.93 -10.59
N MET A 175 -0.79 -18.80 -11.60
CA MET A 175 -1.02 -19.84 -12.62
C MET A 175 0.14 -19.98 -13.60
N ARG A 176 0.80 -18.88 -13.97
CA ARG A 176 1.95 -18.89 -14.89
C ARG A 176 3.28 -19.21 -14.21
N HIS A 177 3.40 -18.86 -12.94
CA HIS A 177 4.60 -19.05 -12.14
C HIS A 177 4.26 -19.88 -10.89
N PRO A 178 4.11 -21.22 -11.05
CA PRO A 178 3.75 -22.10 -9.93
C PRO A 178 4.80 -22.15 -8.82
N VAL A 179 5.98 -21.56 -9.05
CA VAL A 179 7.01 -21.35 -8.05
C VAL A 179 7.15 -19.83 -7.84
N PRO A 180 6.44 -19.25 -6.85
CA PRO A 180 6.36 -17.79 -6.69
C PRO A 180 7.69 -17.15 -6.24
N TYR A 181 8.64 -17.95 -5.75
CA TYR A 181 9.97 -17.48 -5.36
C TYR A 181 11.01 -18.52 -5.76
N PRO A 182 12.08 -18.15 -6.49
CA PRO A 182 13.20 -19.06 -6.68
C PRO A 182 13.67 -19.49 -5.29
N ILE A 183 13.58 -20.78 -5.01
CA ILE A 183 14.16 -21.34 -3.79
C ILE A 183 15.65 -21.00 -3.91
N PRO A 184 16.20 -20.10 -3.06
CA PRO A 184 17.62 -19.84 -3.11
C PRO A 184 18.30 -21.20 -2.91
N PRO A 185 19.30 -21.58 -3.73
CA PRO A 185 19.98 -22.84 -3.54
C PRO A 185 20.47 -22.86 -2.10
N LEU A 186 19.88 -23.76 -1.30
CA LEU A 186 20.35 -24.04 0.04
C LEU A 186 21.83 -24.37 -0.14
N GLN A 187 22.70 -23.46 0.28
CA GLN A 187 24.12 -23.73 0.30
C GLN A 187 24.25 -24.98 1.17
N SER A 188 24.59 -26.08 0.51
CA SER A 188 24.86 -27.38 1.12
C SER A 188 26.20 -27.24 1.85
N SER A 189 26.19 -26.46 2.93
CA SER A 189 27.31 -26.27 3.83
C SER A 189 26.79 -26.55 5.21
N MET A 190 26.94 -27.81 5.61
CA MET A 190 26.89 -28.41 6.95
C MET A 190 26.19 -29.75 6.80
N GLY A 191 27.00 -30.81 6.78
CA GLY A 191 26.59 -32.19 6.51
C GLY A 191 25.66 -32.74 7.59
N VAL A 192 24.39 -32.36 7.55
CA VAL A 192 23.34 -33.11 8.23
C VAL A 192 23.22 -34.44 7.47
N PRO A 193 23.51 -35.59 8.09
CA PRO A 193 23.32 -36.88 7.44
C PRO A 193 21.84 -37.00 7.11
N VAL A 194 21.51 -36.90 5.81
CA VAL A 194 20.17 -37.18 5.31
C VAL A 194 19.89 -38.64 5.68
N PRO A 195 18.92 -38.92 6.55
CA PRO A 195 18.59 -40.30 6.87
C PRO A 195 18.18 -40.99 5.58
N GLU A 196 18.80 -42.14 5.30
CA GLU A 196 18.53 -42.93 4.10
C GLU A 196 17.02 -43.05 3.88
N PRO A 197 16.54 -42.88 2.65
CA PRO A 197 15.13 -43.02 2.33
C PRO A 197 14.72 -44.43 2.72
N ARG A 198 13.98 -44.55 3.83
CA ARG A 198 13.40 -45.82 4.27
C ARG A 198 12.59 -46.36 3.11
N THR A 199 13.05 -47.47 2.56
CA THR A 199 12.33 -48.20 1.52
C THR A 199 10.94 -48.50 2.04
N ARG A 200 9.95 -47.83 1.44
CA ARG A 200 8.55 -47.96 1.83
C ARG A 200 8.21 -49.44 1.70
N PRO A 201 7.81 -50.14 2.77
CA PRO A 201 7.42 -51.53 2.65
C PRO A 201 6.29 -51.62 1.63
N LYS A 202 6.52 -52.46 0.62
CA LYS A 202 5.60 -52.73 -0.49
C LYS A 202 4.29 -53.18 0.15
N ARG A 203 3.25 -52.34 0.12
CA ARG A 203 1.93 -52.73 0.62
C ARG A 203 1.53 -53.99 -0.16
N PRO A 204 1.19 -55.10 0.53
CA PRO A 204 0.59 -56.23 -0.15
C PRO A 204 -0.68 -55.73 -0.85
N SER A 205 -0.77 -55.98 -2.14
CA SER A 205 -1.96 -55.75 -2.95
C SER A 205 -3.06 -56.63 -2.36
N VAL A 206 -3.97 -56.00 -1.62
CA VAL A 206 -5.23 -56.64 -1.22
C VAL A 206 -6.07 -56.67 -2.48
N ASN A 207 -6.22 -57.86 -3.07
CA ASN A 207 -7.21 -58.10 -4.10
C ASN A 207 -8.57 -57.91 -3.45
N VAL A 208 -9.33 -56.95 -3.96
CA VAL A 208 -10.72 -56.72 -3.58
C VAL A 208 -11.54 -57.33 -4.71
N ASP A 209 -11.79 -58.63 -4.60
CA ASP A 209 -12.82 -59.31 -5.36
C ASP A 209 -13.93 -59.71 -4.37
N ASP A 210 -15.15 -59.32 -4.76
CA ASP A 210 -16.45 -59.83 -4.32
C ASP A 210 -16.81 -59.83 -2.81
N GLU A 211 -17.69 -58.91 -2.41
CA GLU A 211 -18.97 -59.35 -1.82
C GLU A 211 -20.05 -58.28 -1.96
N ALA A 212 -21.10 -58.67 -2.67
CA ALA A 212 -22.31 -57.91 -2.89
C ALA A 212 -23.22 -57.88 -1.66
N ALA A 213 -24.07 -56.85 -1.62
CA ALA A 213 -25.38 -56.82 -0.97
C ALA A 213 -25.43 -56.89 0.57
N SER A 214 -25.70 -55.74 1.20
CA SER A 214 -26.75 -55.69 2.22
C SER A 214 -27.27 -54.26 2.41
N THR A 215 -28.49 -54.07 1.92
CA THR A 215 -29.36 -52.93 2.17
C THR A 215 -29.79 -52.91 3.64
N GLY A 216 -29.38 -51.89 4.40
CA GLY A 216 -29.80 -51.66 5.78
C GLY A 216 -30.37 -50.26 5.96
N SER A 217 -31.64 -50.10 5.65
CA SER A 217 -32.48 -48.94 5.97
C SER A 217 -32.69 -48.84 7.48
N VAL A 218 -32.26 -47.74 8.11
CA VAL A 218 -32.88 -47.23 9.36
C VAL A 218 -32.94 -45.71 9.31
N ALA A 219 -34.16 -45.20 9.38
CA ALA A 219 -34.56 -43.80 9.37
C ALA A 219 -34.35 -43.13 10.77
N PRO A 220 -34.60 -41.81 10.91
CA PRO A 220 -34.05 -40.96 11.96
C PRO A 220 -34.89 -40.96 13.24
N SER A 221 -34.24 -40.83 14.40
CA SER A 221 -34.91 -40.51 15.66
C SER A 221 -34.62 -39.06 16.05
N LEU A 222 -35.63 -38.23 15.84
CA LEU A 222 -35.83 -36.95 16.51
C LEU A 222 -36.11 -37.21 18.00
N CYS A 223 -35.37 -36.57 18.89
CA CYS A 223 -35.86 -36.27 20.24
C CYS A 223 -35.37 -34.89 20.70
N PHE A 224 -36.31 -33.95 20.62
CA PHE A 224 -36.48 -32.79 21.47
C PHE A 224 -35.97 -32.98 22.91
N ARG A 225 -35.29 -31.98 23.47
CA ARG A 225 -35.75 -31.34 24.72
C ARG A 225 -35.10 -29.99 24.97
N VAL A 226 -35.96 -28.98 24.92
CA VAL A 226 -35.86 -27.67 25.56
C VAL A 226 -36.02 -27.88 27.07
N PHE A 227 -35.12 -27.30 27.86
CA PHE A 227 -35.42 -26.55 29.09
C PHE A 227 -34.21 -25.70 29.47
#